data_AF-A0A1V5YEW2-F1
#
_entry.id   AF-A0A1V5YEW2-F1
#
_cell.length_a   1.000
_cell.length_b   1.000
_cell.length_c   1.000
_cell.angle_alpha   90.00
_cell.angle_beta   90.00
_cell.angle_gamma   90.00
#
_symmetry.space_group_name_H-M   'P 1'
#
loop_
_entity.id
_entity.type
_entity.pdbx_description
1 polymer ?
#
loop_
_entity_poly.entity_id
_entity_poly.type
_entity_poly.pdbx_seq_one_letter_code
_entity_poly.pdbx_strand_id
1 'polypeptide(L)'
;MADYAHAMAGYLTGLGEMGVRSYSDLVQRVDTQDKALAFLQATGFEFQALIQVLNYLLRWALPFEAPLRQFMDTEVESECKLLAALKELGITANLALLEAGRRPEGRARLVKATKSAVRGVTAWVHRADLSRLAYVRGRTVQHVCGGGFDTLDKLAATDLEKMEKKMAAYYATLGKTPRDFSAAVPLKWMIGGARTVPRVVEE
;
A
#
# COMPACT_ATOMS: atom_id res chain seq x y z
N MET A 1 23.04 -4.53 0.70
CA MET A 1 21.61 -4.88 0.88
C MET A 1 21.44 -6.15 1.71
N ALA A 2 22.21 -7.22 1.44
CA ALA A 2 22.19 -8.44 2.25
C ALA A 2 22.45 -8.17 3.75
N ASP A 3 23.47 -7.35 4.07
CA ASP A 3 23.83 -7.03 5.46
C ASP A 3 22.72 -6.28 6.21
N TYR A 4 22.04 -5.34 5.55
CA TYR A 4 20.93 -4.59 6.15
C TYR A 4 19.73 -5.50 6.43
N ALA A 5 19.39 -6.38 5.48
CA ALA A 5 18.30 -7.34 5.66
C ALA A 5 18.60 -8.33 6.79
N HIS A 6 19.85 -8.79 6.90
CA HIS A 6 20.29 -9.70 7.95
C HIS A 6 20.27 -9.01 9.33
N ALA A 7 20.80 -7.79 9.43
CA ALA A 7 20.73 -6.99 10.65
C ALA A 7 19.27 -6.76 11.09
N MET A 8 18.40 -6.40 10.15
CA MET A 8 16.97 -6.19 10.44
C MET A 8 16.29 -7.46 10.94
N ALA A 9 16.58 -8.62 10.33
CA ALA A 9 16.06 -9.90 10.81
C ALA A 9 16.52 -10.19 12.25
N GLY A 10 17.78 -9.89 12.58
CA GLY A 10 18.31 -9.98 13.94
C GLY A 10 17.56 -9.07 14.92
N TYR A 11 17.37 -7.80 14.57
CA TYR A 11 16.63 -6.84 15.41
C TYR A 11 15.19 -7.26 15.65
N LEU A 12 14.47 -7.70 14.60
CA LEU A 12 13.08 -8.16 14.73
C LEU A 12 12.98 -9.42 15.59
N THR A 13 13.96 -10.33 15.49
CA THR A 13 14.04 -11.52 16.34
C THR A 13 14.26 -11.14 17.81
N GLY A 14 15.23 -10.27 18.09
CA GLY A 14 15.50 -9.79 19.44
C GLY A 14 14.31 -9.06 20.08
N LEU A 15 13.57 -8.26 19.31
CA LEU A 15 12.32 -7.66 19.77
C LEU A 15 11.28 -8.72 20.15
N GLY A 16 11.17 -9.80 19.35
CA GLY A 16 10.31 -10.94 19.66
C GLY A 16 10.67 -11.63 20.97
N GLU A 17 11.96 -11.83 21.24
CA GLU A 17 12.47 -12.40 22.50
C GLU A 17 12.17 -11.49 23.71
N MET A 18 12.13 -10.17 23.50
CA MET A 18 11.71 -9.16 24.48
C MET A 18 10.18 -9.05 24.62
N GLY A 19 9.43 -9.96 24.00
CA GLY A 19 7.98 -10.04 24.10
C GLY A 19 7.23 -9.01 23.27
N VAL A 20 7.87 -8.39 22.27
CA VAL A 20 7.20 -7.55 21.27
C VAL A 20 6.55 -8.47 20.23
N ARG A 21 5.22 -8.49 20.18
CA ARG A 21 4.47 -9.48 19.38
C ARG A 21 4.08 -9.02 17.99
N SER A 22 4.12 -7.70 17.75
CA SER A 22 3.74 -7.11 16.47
C SER A 22 4.36 -5.72 16.31
N TYR A 23 4.36 -5.17 15.09
CA TYR A 23 4.78 -3.79 14.88
C TYR A 23 3.84 -2.79 15.60
N SER A 24 2.55 -3.10 15.73
CA SER A 24 1.60 -2.24 16.47
C SER A 24 1.93 -2.21 17.95
N ASP A 25 2.27 -3.37 18.53
CA ASP A 25 2.74 -3.49 19.91
C ASP A 25 4.02 -2.69 20.12
N LEU A 26 5.00 -2.81 19.20
CA LEU A 26 6.22 -1.99 19.24
C LEU A 26 5.89 -0.50 19.24
N VAL A 27 5.09 -0.04 18.27
CA VAL A 27 4.73 1.38 18.13
C VAL A 27 4.06 1.90 19.40
N GLN A 28 3.11 1.17 19.98
CA GLN A 28 2.43 1.59 21.23
C GLN A 28 3.37 1.69 22.43
N ARG A 29 4.42 0.86 22.47
CA ARG A 29 5.47 0.89 23.50
C ARG A 29 6.47 2.03 23.32
N VAL A 30 6.53 2.67 22.15
CA VAL A 30 7.53 3.73 21.83
C VAL A 30 6.92 4.96 21.15
N ASP A 31 5.59 5.15 21.23
CA ASP A 31 4.87 6.24 20.55
C ASP A 31 5.12 7.64 21.12
N THR A 32 5.74 7.72 22.30
CA THR A 32 6.24 8.96 22.90
C THR A 32 7.71 8.84 23.25
N GLN A 33 8.39 9.98 23.40
CA GLN A 33 9.78 10.03 23.83
C GLN A 33 9.99 9.31 25.17
N ASP A 34 9.13 9.56 26.16
CA ASP A 34 9.23 8.96 27.49
C ASP A 34 9.07 7.44 27.44
N LYS A 35 8.09 6.95 26.67
CA LYS A 35 7.86 5.52 26.48
C LYS A 35 9.01 4.85 25.74
N ALA A 36 9.57 5.50 24.72
CA ALA A 36 10.74 4.99 24.01
C ALA A 36 11.95 4.87 24.95
N LEU A 37 12.21 5.88 25.79
CA LEU A 37 13.28 5.83 26.80
C LEU A 37 13.05 4.72 27.83
N ALA A 38 11.82 4.60 28.35
CA ALA A 38 11.46 3.54 29.29
C ALA A 38 11.62 2.14 28.68
N PHE A 39 11.24 1.97 27.41
CA PHE A 39 11.42 0.73 26.68
C PHE A 39 12.90 0.35 26.53
N LEU A 40 13.76 1.30 26.11
CA LEU A 40 15.20 1.07 25.93
C LEU A 40 15.87 0.73 27.27
N GLN A 41 15.50 1.41 28.36
CA GLN A 41 16.00 1.13 29.69
C GLN A 41 15.59 -0.25 30.21
N ALA A 42 14.32 -0.64 30.01
CA ALA A 42 13.78 -1.91 30.50
C ALA A 42 14.31 -3.12 29.72
N THR A 43 14.58 -2.96 28.43
CA THR A 43 14.95 -4.08 27.54
C THR A 43 16.45 -4.16 27.26
N GLY A 44 17.19 -3.06 27.46
CA GLY A 44 18.58 -2.95 27.00
C GLY A 44 18.70 -2.94 25.46
N PHE A 45 17.59 -2.79 24.73
CA PHE A 45 17.60 -2.73 23.27
C PHE A 45 18.36 -1.48 22.81
N GLU A 46 19.14 -1.61 21.74
CA GLU A 46 20.03 -0.54 21.30
C GLU A 46 19.24 0.57 20.56
N PHE A 47 19.59 1.84 20.82
CA PHE A 47 18.85 2.98 20.29
C PHE A 47 18.90 3.06 18.76
N GLN A 48 20.07 2.90 18.14
CA GLN A 48 20.21 2.91 16.68
C GLN A 48 19.47 1.72 16.05
N ALA A 49 19.45 0.56 16.68
CA ALA A 49 18.66 -0.59 16.26
C ALA A 49 17.16 -0.27 16.30
N LEU A 50 16.66 0.36 17.37
CA LEU A 50 15.27 0.81 17.45
C LEU A 50 14.93 1.78 16.32
N ILE A 51 15.78 2.79 16.09
CA ILE A 51 15.60 3.75 15.00
C ILE A 51 15.61 3.05 13.63
N GLN A 52 16.48 2.06 13.43
CA GLN A 52 16.52 1.30 12.19
C GLN A 52 15.25 0.47 11.99
N VAL A 53 14.72 -0.18 13.03
CA VAL A 53 13.45 -0.91 12.97
C VAL A 53 12.28 0.03 12.68
N LEU A 54 12.18 1.16 13.37
CA LEU A 54 11.12 2.14 13.13
C LEU A 54 11.18 2.70 11.70
N ASN A 55 12.38 3.02 11.20
CA ASN A 55 12.58 3.42 9.81
C ASN A 55 12.22 2.31 8.83
N TYR A 56 12.53 1.05 9.15
CA TYR A 56 12.15 -0.09 8.34
C TYR A 56 10.63 -0.22 8.27
N LEU A 57 9.95 -0.18 9.41
CA LEU A 57 8.49 -0.27 9.47
C LEU A 57 7.82 0.88 8.72
N LEU A 58 8.30 2.11 8.92
CA LEU A 58 7.78 3.29 8.23
C LEU A 58 7.95 3.19 6.70
N ARG A 59 9.04 2.60 6.22
CA ARG A 59 9.35 2.52 4.79
C ARG A 59 8.75 1.30 4.09
N TRP A 60 8.64 0.18 4.80
CA TRP A 60 8.39 -1.12 4.19
C TRP A 60 7.14 -1.83 4.71
N ALA A 61 6.66 -1.51 5.91
CA ALA A 61 5.53 -2.20 6.52
C ALA A 61 4.25 -1.36 6.58
N LEU A 62 4.37 -0.06 6.86
CA LEU A 62 3.23 0.82 7.00
C LEU A 62 2.84 1.42 5.65
N PRO A 63 1.55 1.36 5.26
CA PRO A 63 1.10 1.99 4.03
C PRO A 63 1.13 3.52 4.19
N PHE A 64 1.60 4.22 3.16
CA PHE A 64 1.64 5.66 3.18
C PHE A 64 0.26 6.25 2.88
N GLU A 65 -0.16 7.19 3.71
CA GLU A 65 -1.29 8.04 3.35
C GLU A 65 -0.92 8.91 2.14
N ALA A 66 -1.84 8.97 1.17
CA ALA A 66 -1.71 9.77 -0.03
C ALA A 66 -3.08 10.33 -0.45
N PRO A 67 -3.13 11.58 -0.94
CA PRO A 67 -4.36 12.18 -1.45
C PRO A 67 -4.99 11.33 -2.57
N LEU A 68 -6.32 11.14 -2.52
CA LEU A 68 -7.05 10.32 -3.49
C LEU A 68 -6.82 10.75 -4.94
N ARG A 69 -6.67 12.05 -5.19
CA ARG A 69 -6.39 12.60 -6.52
C ARG A 69 -5.18 11.99 -7.22
N GLN A 70 -4.24 11.40 -6.46
CA GLN A 70 -3.07 10.74 -7.06
C GLN A 70 -3.44 9.43 -7.77
N PHE A 71 -4.54 8.79 -7.40
CA PHE A 71 -4.94 7.46 -7.90
C PHE A 71 -6.04 7.54 -8.96
N MET A 72 -6.23 8.71 -9.54
CA MET A 72 -7.34 9.00 -10.43
C MET A 72 -6.88 9.38 -11.82
N ASP A 73 -7.76 9.11 -12.77
CA ASP A 73 -7.72 9.72 -14.08
C ASP A 73 -8.54 11.01 -14.06
N THR A 74 -7.86 12.15 -14.04
CA THR A 74 -8.49 13.48 -14.03
C THR A 74 -9.13 13.85 -15.36
N GLU A 75 -8.91 13.07 -16.41
CA GLU A 75 -9.52 13.27 -17.73
C GLU A 75 -10.89 12.56 -17.82
N VAL A 76 -11.22 11.68 -16.86
CA VAL A 76 -12.48 10.95 -16.83
C VAL A 76 -13.49 11.66 -15.94
N GLU A 77 -14.54 12.23 -16.55
CA GLU A 77 -15.56 13.02 -15.84
C GLU A 77 -16.22 12.27 -14.67
N SER A 78 -16.51 10.98 -14.83
CA SER A 78 -17.09 10.16 -13.77
C SER A 78 -16.14 9.97 -12.58
N GLU A 79 -14.83 9.92 -12.82
CA GLU A 79 -13.83 9.86 -11.75
C GLU A 79 -13.75 11.19 -11.01
N CYS A 80 -13.77 12.33 -11.73
CA CYS A 80 -13.81 13.65 -11.13
C CYS A 80 -15.05 13.87 -10.23
N LYS A 81 -16.23 13.42 -10.69
CA LYS A 81 -17.47 13.48 -9.89
C LYS A 81 -17.38 12.64 -8.61
N LEU A 82 -16.83 11.43 -8.70
CA LEU A 82 -16.64 10.57 -7.53
C LEU A 82 -15.65 11.19 -6.53
N LEU A 83 -14.55 11.81 -6.98
CA LEU A 83 -13.62 12.52 -6.09
C LEU A 83 -14.30 13.63 -5.31
N ALA A 84 -15.05 14.48 -6.03
CA ALA A 84 -15.76 15.58 -5.42
C ALA A 84 -16.73 15.06 -4.35
N ALA A 85 -17.52 14.02 -4.68
CA ALA A 85 -18.45 13.42 -3.74
C ALA A 85 -17.75 12.80 -2.51
N LEU A 86 -16.61 12.11 -2.69
CA LEU A 86 -15.84 11.57 -1.57
C LEU A 86 -15.25 12.68 -0.69
N LYS A 87 -14.82 13.81 -1.30
CA LYS A 87 -14.33 14.98 -0.57
C LYS A 87 -15.42 15.61 0.30
N GLU A 88 -16.65 15.72 -0.19
CA GLU A 88 -17.81 16.19 0.60
C GLU A 88 -18.12 15.27 1.80
N LEU A 89 -17.76 13.98 1.71
CA LEU A 89 -17.85 13.02 2.82
C LEU A 89 -16.63 13.05 3.75
N GLY A 90 -15.66 13.95 3.52
CA GLY A 90 -14.41 14.01 4.27
C GLY A 90 -13.38 12.93 3.90
N ILE A 91 -13.67 12.09 2.91
CA ILE A 91 -12.79 11.00 2.46
C ILE A 91 -11.84 11.57 1.39
N THR A 92 -10.68 12.04 1.82
CA THR A 92 -9.71 12.71 0.92
C THR A 92 -8.42 11.93 0.69
N ALA A 93 -8.22 10.82 1.43
CA ALA A 93 -7.02 10.00 1.38
C ALA A 93 -7.32 8.52 1.05
N ASN A 94 -6.32 7.83 0.49
CA ASN A 94 -6.38 6.40 0.16
C ASN A 94 -6.76 5.51 1.35
N LEU A 95 -6.13 5.69 2.51
CA LEU A 95 -6.39 4.85 3.68
C LEU A 95 -7.80 5.07 4.24
N ALA A 96 -8.29 6.31 4.22
CA ALA A 96 -9.66 6.63 4.59
C ALA A 96 -10.69 5.96 3.65
N LEU A 97 -10.43 5.97 2.34
CA LEU A 97 -11.29 5.29 1.38
C LEU A 97 -11.26 3.77 1.55
N LEU A 98 -10.07 3.19 1.76
CA LEU A 98 -9.92 1.77 2.01
C LEU A 98 -10.66 1.34 3.28
N GLU A 99 -10.54 2.10 4.37
CA GLU A 99 -11.28 1.85 5.61
C GLU A 99 -12.80 1.87 5.38
N ALA A 100 -13.30 2.89 4.68
CA ALA A 100 -14.72 3.04 4.40
C ALA A 100 -15.28 1.97 3.45
N GLY A 101 -14.44 1.47 2.52
CA GLY A 101 -14.85 0.64 1.38
C GLY A 101 -14.33 -0.80 1.38
N ARG A 102 -13.53 -1.24 2.36
CA ARG A 102 -12.95 -2.60 2.35
C ARG A 102 -14.00 -3.71 2.37
N ARG A 103 -15.19 -3.47 2.93
CA ARG A 103 -16.30 -4.43 2.98
C ARG A 103 -17.37 -4.16 1.94
N PRO A 104 -18.13 -5.17 1.47
CA PRO A 104 -19.24 -4.98 0.54
C PRO A 104 -20.27 -3.95 1.02
N GLU A 105 -20.62 -3.97 2.31
CA GLU A 105 -21.59 -3.02 2.89
C GLU A 105 -21.04 -1.60 2.90
N GLY A 106 -19.72 -1.46 3.11
CA GLY A 106 -19.01 -0.19 3.02
C GLY A 106 -19.09 0.40 1.61
N ARG A 107 -18.80 -0.41 0.59
CA ARG A 107 -18.93 0.00 -0.82
C ARG A 107 -20.37 0.36 -1.17
N ALA A 108 -21.36 -0.41 -0.71
CA ALA A 108 -22.78 -0.09 -0.93
C ALA A 108 -23.18 1.25 -0.32
N ARG A 109 -22.70 1.56 0.91
CA ARG A 109 -22.90 2.88 1.53
C ARG A 109 -22.24 4.00 0.73
N LEU A 110 -20.99 3.81 0.28
CA LEU A 110 -20.28 4.79 -0.54
C LEU A 110 -21.01 5.05 -1.87
N VAL A 111 -21.50 4.00 -2.54
CA VAL A 111 -22.30 4.11 -3.76
C VAL A 111 -23.55 4.97 -3.55
N LYS A 112 -24.30 4.70 -2.47
CA LYS A 112 -25.50 5.46 -2.12
C LYS A 112 -25.18 6.92 -1.79
N ALA A 113 -24.14 7.15 -1.00
CA ALA A 113 -23.75 8.49 -0.54
C ALA A 113 -23.19 9.35 -1.68
N THR A 114 -22.39 8.76 -2.57
CA THR A 114 -21.75 9.48 -3.68
C THR A 114 -22.57 9.48 -4.97
N LYS A 115 -23.72 8.77 -5.00
CA LYS A 115 -24.56 8.56 -6.21
C LYS A 115 -23.74 8.09 -7.42
N SER A 116 -22.70 7.29 -7.16
CA SER A 116 -21.75 6.83 -8.17
C SER A 116 -21.97 5.36 -8.53
N ALA A 117 -21.44 4.92 -9.67
CA ALA A 117 -21.54 3.52 -10.07
C ALA A 117 -20.75 2.59 -9.13
N VAL A 118 -21.31 1.43 -8.81
CA VAL A 118 -20.67 0.38 -7.98
C VAL A 118 -19.28 0.02 -8.49
N ARG A 119 -19.15 -0.11 -9.81
CA ARG A 119 -17.87 -0.42 -10.47
C ARG A 119 -16.81 0.66 -10.20
N GLY A 120 -17.19 1.94 -10.23
CA GLY A 120 -16.28 3.06 -9.98
C GLY A 120 -15.77 3.06 -8.54
N VAL A 121 -16.68 2.95 -7.57
CA VAL A 121 -16.33 2.88 -6.14
C VAL A 121 -15.44 1.67 -5.85
N THR A 122 -15.80 0.49 -6.37
CA THR A 122 -15.03 -0.74 -6.15
C THR A 122 -13.63 -0.64 -6.74
N ALA A 123 -13.51 -0.14 -7.98
CA ALA A 123 -12.20 0.07 -8.61
C ALA A 123 -11.31 1.01 -7.77
N TRP A 124 -11.87 2.06 -7.19
CA TRP A 124 -11.12 3.00 -6.36
C TRP A 124 -10.67 2.42 -5.02
N VAL A 125 -11.52 1.60 -4.39
CA VAL A 125 -11.14 0.86 -3.20
C VAL A 125 -9.96 -0.06 -3.50
N HIS A 126 -9.96 -0.77 -4.62
CA HIS A 126 -8.81 -1.60 -5.00
C HIS A 126 -7.57 -0.77 -5.35
N ARG A 127 -7.70 0.40 -5.99
CA ARG A 127 -6.55 1.31 -6.21
C ARG A 127 -5.96 1.80 -4.88
N ALA A 128 -6.82 2.11 -3.89
CA ALA A 128 -6.39 2.43 -2.54
C ALA A 128 -5.70 1.24 -1.86
N ASP A 129 -6.20 0.02 -2.04
CA ASP A 129 -5.56 -1.20 -1.52
C ASP A 129 -4.18 -1.46 -2.16
N LEU A 130 -4.06 -1.31 -3.48
CA LEU A 130 -2.79 -1.41 -4.22
C LEU A 130 -1.74 -0.41 -3.70
N SER A 131 -2.17 0.78 -3.27
CA SER A 131 -1.27 1.81 -2.74
C SER A 131 -0.59 1.45 -1.41
N ARG A 132 -1.01 0.35 -0.77
CA ARG A 132 -0.35 -0.16 0.45
C ARG A 132 0.96 -0.87 0.17
N LEU A 133 1.23 -1.24 -1.08
CA LEU A 133 2.51 -1.82 -1.46
C LEU A 133 3.63 -0.79 -1.26
N ALA A 134 4.78 -1.24 -0.75
CA ALA A 134 5.92 -0.36 -0.47
C ALA A 134 6.34 0.39 -1.74
N TYR A 135 6.56 1.71 -1.60
CA TYR A 135 6.95 2.62 -2.69
C TYR A 135 5.96 2.71 -3.87
N VAL A 136 4.72 2.23 -3.72
CA VAL A 136 3.68 2.37 -4.74
C VAL A 136 2.94 3.70 -4.57
N ARG A 137 3.00 4.54 -5.59
CA ARG A 137 2.32 5.84 -5.67
C ARG A 137 1.31 5.85 -6.83
N GLY A 138 0.58 6.95 -6.95
CA GLY A 138 -0.48 7.16 -7.95
C GLY A 138 -0.18 6.63 -9.36
N ARG A 139 0.93 7.08 -9.97
CA ARG A 139 1.31 6.63 -11.33
C ARG A 139 1.62 5.14 -11.40
N THR A 140 2.27 4.57 -10.38
CA THR A 140 2.52 3.12 -10.33
C THR A 140 1.22 2.34 -10.31
N VAL A 141 0.24 2.77 -9.49
CA VAL A 141 -1.10 2.17 -9.45
C VAL A 141 -1.78 2.26 -10.82
N GLN A 142 -1.73 3.43 -11.47
CA GLN A 142 -2.32 3.64 -12.80
C GLN A 142 -1.73 2.66 -13.84
N HIS A 143 -0.41 2.55 -13.89
CA HIS A 143 0.25 1.65 -14.85
C HIS A 143 -0.06 0.17 -14.59
N VAL A 144 -0.05 -0.24 -13.33
CA VAL A 144 -0.34 -1.63 -12.96
C VAL A 144 -1.81 -1.99 -13.25
N CYS A 145 -2.73 -1.06 -13.00
CA CYS A 145 -4.13 -1.21 -13.41
C CYS A 145 -4.27 -1.29 -14.94
N GLY A 146 -3.54 -0.44 -15.68
CA GLY A 146 -3.53 -0.45 -17.15
C GLY A 146 -3.02 -1.76 -17.75
N GLY A 147 -2.07 -2.43 -17.09
CA GLY A 147 -1.63 -3.79 -17.42
C GLY A 147 -2.62 -4.90 -17.05
N GLY A 148 -3.78 -4.54 -16.48
CA GLY A 148 -4.83 -5.48 -16.09
C GLY A 148 -4.66 -6.09 -14.69
N PHE A 149 -3.81 -5.49 -13.84
CA PHE A 149 -3.57 -5.92 -12.47
C PHE A 149 -4.18 -4.92 -11.46
N ASP A 150 -5.47 -4.67 -11.61
CA ASP A 150 -6.25 -3.68 -10.85
C ASP A 150 -6.65 -4.12 -9.43
N THR A 151 -6.14 -5.26 -8.94
CA THR A 151 -6.36 -5.76 -7.57
C THR A 151 -5.09 -6.43 -7.04
N LEU A 152 -4.93 -6.47 -5.70
CA LEU A 152 -3.84 -7.24 -5.08
C LEU A 152 -3.94 -8.73 -5.39
N ASP A 153 -5.14 -9.30 -5.46
CA ASP A 153 -5.33 -10.72 -5.79
C ASP A 153 -4.81 -11.06 -7.19
N LYS A 154 -5.08 -10.20 -8.19
CA LYS A 154 -4.52 -10.38 -9.55
C LYS A 154 -3.00 -10.28 -9.58
N LEU A 155 -2.40 -9.40 -8.76
CA LEU A 155 -0.94 -9.31 -8.62
C LEU A 155 -0.36 -10.53 -7.90
N ALA A 156 -1.00 -11.02 -6.84
CA ALA A 156 -0.52 -12.15 -6.07
C ALA A 156 -0.57 -13.45 -6.89
N ALA A 157 -1.62 -13.61 -7.71
CA ALA A 157 -1.89 -14.79 -8.51
C ALA A 157 -1.12 -14.85 -9.85
N THR A 158 -0.43 -13.79 -10.28
CA THR A 158 0.36 -13.81 -11.50
C THR A 158 1.79 -14.29 -11.25
N ASP A 159 2.46 -14.75 -12.31
CA ASP A 159 3.91 -14.91 -12.38
C ASP A 159 4.57 -13.73 -13.12
N LEU A 160 5.91 -13.69 -13.08
CA LEU A 160 6.71 -12.61 -13.64
C LEU A 160 6.59 -12.54 -15.17
N GLU A 161 6.67 -13.67 -15.86
CA GLU A 161 6.63 -13.73 -17.32
C GLU A 161 5.30 -13.18 -17.86
N LYS A 162 4.20 -13.62 -17.24
CA LYS A 162 2.85 -13.15 -17.57
C LYS A 162 2.68 -11.66 -17.28
N MET A 163 3.24 -11.17 -16.17
CA MET A 163 3.20 -9.75 -15.84
C MET A 163 4.01 -8.93 -16.83
N GLU A 164 5.24 -9.34 -17.15
CA GLU A 164 6.11 -8.69 -18.13
C GLU A 164 5.43 -8.57 -19.50
N LYS A 165 4.82 -9.66 -20.00
CA LYS A 165 4.11 -9.67 -21.27
C LYS A 165 2.93 -8.69 -21.29
N LYS A 166 2.09 -8.70 -20.25
CA LYS A 166 0.93 -7.81 -20.16
C LYS A 166 1.32 -6.34 -20.00
N MET A 167 2.31 -6.07 -19.15
CA MET A 167 2.80 -4.70 -18.94
C MET A 167 3.48 -4.17 -20.20
N ALA A 168 4.25 -4.98 -20.93
CA ALA A 168 4.83 -4.58 -22.21
C ALA A 168 3.76 -4.23 -23.25
N ALA A 169 2.69 -5.04 -23.35
CA ALA A 169 1.57 -4.74 -24.24
C ALA A 169 0.88 -3.42 -23.87
N TYR A 170 0.63 -3.18 -22.58
CA TYR A 170 0.08 -1.91 -22.09
C TYR A 170 1.02 -0.73 -22.35
N TYR A 171 2.32 -0.85 -22.08
CA TYR A 171 3.27 0.24 -22.32
C TYR A 171 3.38 0.59 -23.80
N ALA A 172 3.25 -0.37 -24.70
CA ALA A 172 3.20 -0.11 -26.14
C ALA A 172 2.02 0.79 -26.52
N THR A 173 0.87 0.69 -25.84
CA THR A 173 -0.28 1.60 -26.08
C THR A 173 0.01 3.04 -25.66
N LEU A 174 1.05 3.26 -24.85
CA LEU A 174 1.53 4.58 -24.44
C LEU A 174 2.72 5.06 -25.28
N GLY A 175 3.15 4.29 -26.29
CA GLY A 175 4.39 4.56 -27.03
C GLY A 175 5.65 4.39 -26.16
N LYS A 176 5.60 3.51 -25.16
CA LYS A 176 6.68 3.25 -24.19
C LYS A 176 7.08 1.78 -24.19
N THR A 177 8.18 1.50 -23.51
CA THR A 177 8.76 0.18 -23.34
C THR A 177 8.90 -0.17 -21.85
N PRO A 178 9.08 -1.45 -21.47
CA PRO A 178 9.35 -1.83 -20.09
C PRO A 178 10.56 -1.12 -19.46
N ARG A 179 11.56 -0.73 -20.26
CA ARG A 179 12.75 0.00 -19.79
C ARG A 179 12.40 1.39 -19.25
N ASP A 180 11.37 2.04 -19.79
CA ASP A 180 10.93 3.37 -19.36
C ASP A 180 10.35 3.36 -17.93
N PHE A 181 9.94 2.18 -17.43
CA PHE A 181 9.25 2.02 -16.15
C PHE A 181 9.96 1.10 -15.16
N SER A 182 11.07 0.46 -15.54
CA SER A 182 11.71 -0.58 -14.72
C SER A 182 12.16 -0.10 -13.33
N ALA A 183 12.48 1.20 -13.20
CA ALA A 183 12.82 1.81 -11.92
C ALA A 183 11.57 2.13 -11.06
N ALA A 184 10.44 2.47 -11.68
CA ALA A 184 9.22 2.92 -10.99
C ALA A 184 8.23 1.78 -10.70
N VAL A 185 8.30 0.69 -11.46
CA VAL A 185 7.41 -0.47 -11.37
C VAL A 185 8.24 -1.77 -11.35
N PRO A 186 8.92 -2.08 -10.22
CA PRO A 186 9.69 -3.31 -10.09
C PRO A 186 8.76 -4.53 -10.00
N LEU A 187 8.43 -5.15 -11.14
CA LEU A 187 7.38 -6.18 -11.26
C LEU A 187 7.53 -7.34 -10.28
N LYS A 188 8.75 -7.87 -10.12
CA LYS A 188 9.04 -8.94 -9.16
C LYS A 188 8.69 -8.55 -7.72
N TRP A 189 8.94 -7.29 -7.36
CA TRP A 189 8.65 -6.76 -6.02
C TRP A 189 7.16 -6.53 -5.84
N MET A 190 6.45 -6.09 -6.88
CA MET A 190 5.00 -5.94 -6.86
C MET A 190 4.30 -7.29 -6.59
N ILE A 191 4.72 -8.34 -7.29
CA ILE A 191 4.19 -9.70 -7.10
C ILE A 191 4.50 -10.20 -5.67
N GLY A 192 5.76 -10.10 -5.24
CA GLY A 192 6.15 -10.53 -3.90
C GLY A 192 5.43 -9.77 -2.78
N GLY A 193 5.33 -8.44 -2.93
CA GLY A 193 4.61 -7.57 -2.00
C GLY A 193 3.13 -7.94 -1.93
N ALA A 194 2.45 -8.13 -3.06
CA ALA A 194 1.04 -8.51 -3.10
C ALA A 194 0.75 -9.86 -2.43
N ARG A 195 1.71 -10.80 -2.46
CA ARG A 195 1.61 -12.08 -1.75
C ARG A 195 1.84 -11.98 -0.24
N THR A 196 2.46 -10.91 0.22
CA THR A 196 2.88 -10.75 1.63
C THR A 196 1.94 -9.84 2.40
N VAL A 197 1.38 -8.81 1.75
CA VAL A 197 0.46 -7.89 2.42
C VAL A 197 -0.84 -8.62 2.79
N PRO A 198 -1.41 -8.39 3.98
CA PRO A 198 -2.68 -8.98 4.36
C PRO A 198 -3.78 -8.57 3.37
N ARG A 199 -4.69 -9.50 3.07
CA ARG A 199 -5.92 -9.19 2.34
C ARG A 199 -6.80 -8.29 3.20
N VAL A 200 -7.18 -7.14 2.66
CA VAL A 200 -8.03 -6.16 3.36
C VAL A 200 -9.38 -5.99 2.67
N VAL A 201 -9.41 -5.98 1.33
CA VAL A 201 -10.68 -5.89 0.59
C VAL A 201 -11.38 -7.26 0.57
N GLU A 202 -12.58 -7.27 1.12
CA GLU A 202 -13.51 -8.39 1.17
C GLU A 202 -14.43 -8.32 -0.06
N GLU A 203 -14.74 -9.47 -0.68
CA GLU A 203 -15.61 -9.58 -1.86
C GLU A 203 -17.09 -9.61 -1.51
#